data_AF-A0AAD5UB38-F1
#
_entry.id   AF-A0AAD5UB38-F1
#
_cell.length_a   1.000
_cell.length_b   1.000
_cell.length_c   1.000
_cell.angle_alpha   90.00
_cell.angle_beta   90.00
_cell.angle_gamma   90.00
#
_symmetry.space_group_name_H-M   'P 1'
#
loop_
_entity.id
_entity.type
_entity.pdbx_description
1 polymer ?
#
loop_
_entity_poly.entity_id
_entity_poly.type
_entity_poly.pdbx_seq_one_letter_code
_entity_poly.pdbx_strand_id
1 'polypeptide(L)'
;MELRLEDLVLVKDSDSKTSLQNVSISVSDSIFSIGIEGKATSFHVDHIVGIHHVDEKKLKALSKLTLANALDVTTASPTLFWIVFKFNIVKDARGDVQKPTLSYYLFQSTTPVLAETSVESLRQAAFKNYKSDKKILFIVNPVGGTGKARKIFNTMVLPVIKLTGNADTYEMIETTYKEHASNIAKDILIDNYLSMSTVSGDGVYHELINGLMNRPDWERVKELPIGVIGAGTSNAIGKNLDLMHPELAALAIIKGKTRPMDIFSVIQGDTVLYSHLQFMWAFIADIDIESEGFRFLGMLRQHLAAVIRIVNFRNYRGKLYMLPPENAKDFTLAETSVKGPRTKYTGVGSENYKNWPVQIDSTFQLLTACNLPWMASNFLCSPGIKMDDGLIDVMYCEKINRGDALKAILDSEKGAHMTIDTFQHRPVVAFALEPSSYHRSLGIAKTKDAKPTDKLDHLILNVSGERIPYGTVQVEIHPHMLQTIVPEYFDDSRFVSNILKDFPKLTLQDIQARF
;
A
#
# COMPACT_ATOMS: atom_id res chain seq x y z
N MET A 1 5.74 -13.36 -28.10
CA MET A 1 6.63 -14.47 -28.50
C MET A 1 6.00 -15.75 -27.97
N GLU A 2 5.65 -16.69 -28.84
CA GLU A 2 5.05 -17.98 -28.43
C GLU A 2 6.18 -18.95 -28.07
N LEU A 3 6.35 -19.23 -26.79
CA LEU A 3 7.25 -20.27 -26.28
C LEU A 3 6.47 -21.59 -26.24
N ARG A 4 6.88 -22.60 -26.99
CA ARG A 4 6.37 -23.97 -26.84
C ARG A 4 7.32 -24.74 -25.94
N LEU A 5 6.77 -25.37 -24.91
CA LEU A 5 7.56 -26.20 -23.99
C LEU A 5 7.51 -27.65 -24.48
N GLU A 6 8.66 -28.17 -24.87
CA GLU A 6 8.82 -29.54 -25.37
C GLU A 6 9.12 -30.53 -24.24
N ASP A 7 8.72 -31.80 -24.45
CA ASP A 7 9.01 -32.96 -23.58
C ASP A 7 8.56 -32.81 -22.11
N LEU A 8 7.40 -32.19 -21.89
CA LEU A 8 6.70 -32.18 -20.60
C LEU A 8 5.30 -32.75 -20.78
N VAL A 9 5.06 -33.93 -20.22
CA VAL A 9 3.75 -34.60 -20.22
C VAL A 9 3.06 -34.35 -18.89
N LEU A 10 1.87 -33.76 -18.89
CA LEU A 10 1.11 -33.53 -17.66
C LEU A 10 0.62 -34.86 -17.06
N VAL A 11 1.06 -35.17 -15.85
CA VAL A 11 0.70 -36.39 -15.12
C VAL A 11 -0.45 -36.15 -14.15
N LYS A 12 -0.50 -34.97 -13.52
CA LYS A 12 -1.49 -34.63 -12.51
C LYS A 12 -1.67 -33.12 -12.35
N ASP A 13 -2.90 -32.69 -12.10
CA ASP A 13 -3.24 -31.35 -11.61
C ASP A 13 -3.82 -31.50 -10.18
N SER A 14 -3.54 -30.56 -9.28
CA SER A 14 -4.20 -30.52 -7.97
C SER A 14 -5.73 -30.44 -8.06
N ASP A 15 -6.27 -29.87 -9.13
CA ASP A 15 -7.71 -29.63 -9.31
C ASP A 15 -8.43 -30.74 -10.10
N SER A 16 -7.70 -31.66 -10.77
CA SER A 16 -8.28 -32.76 -11.54
C SER A 16 -7.62 -34.11 -11.26
N LYS A 17 -8.43 -35.18 -11.14
CA LYS A 17 -7.94 -36.54 -10.81
C LYS A 17 -7.45 -37.35 -12.03
N THR A 18 -7.37 -36.76 -13.21
CA THR A 18 -7.20 -37.49 -14.47
C THR A 18 -5.77 -37.35 -15.00
N SER A 19 -5.09 -38.46 -15.31
CA SER A 19 -3.85 -38.43 -16.10
C SER A 19 -4.19 -38.20 -17.56
N LEU A 20 -3.52 -37.27 -18.24
CA LEU A 20 -3.91 -36.84 -19.58
C LEU A 20 -2.71 -36.95 -20.52
N GLN A 21 -2.89 -37.67 -21.64
CA GLN A 21 -1.89 -37.77 -22.71
C GLN A 21 -2.15 -36.67 -23.74
N ASN A 22 -1.14 -36.32 -24.56
CA ASN A 22 -1.19 -35.30 -25.62
C ASN A 22 -1.48 -33.86 -25.14
N VAL A 23 -0.63 -33.36 -24.24
CA VAL A 23 -0.73 -32.00 -23.72
C VAL A 23 0.21 -31.05 -24.46
N SER A 24 -0.30 -29.92 -24.96
CA SER A 24 0.54 -28.82 -25.44
C SER A 24 0.72 -27.80 -24.31
N ILE A 25 1.95 -27.38 -24.07
CA ILE A 25 2.25 -26.33 -23.09
C ILE A 25 2.89 -25.17 -23.82
N SER A 26 2.34 -23.98 -23.63
CA SER A 26 2.91 -22.78 -24.21
C SER A 26 2.84 -21.58 -23.28
N VAL A 27 3.74 -20.63 -23.51
CA VAL A 27 3.65 -19.28 -22.96
C VAL A 27 3.53 -18.31 -24.13
N SER A 28 2.44 -17.56 -24.17
CA SER A 28 2.27 -16.44 -25.11
C SER A 28 1.70 -15.25 -24.37
N ASP A 29 2.27 -14.07 -24.57
CA ASP A 29 1.82 -12.82 -23.97
C ASP A 29 1.60 -12.91 -22.44
N SER A 30 2.58 -13.51 -21.76
CA SER A 30 2.55 -13.76 -20.30
C SER A 30 1.44 -14.70 -19.83
N ILE A 31 0.75 -15.39 -20.74
CA ILE A 31 -0.23 -16.41 -20.43
C ILE A 31 0.40 -17.78 -20.60
N PHE A 32 0.49 -18.53 -19.50
CA PHE A 32 0.81 -19.95 -19.51
C PHE A 32 -0.45 -20.74 -19.82
N SER A 33 -0.39 -21.57 -20.86
CA SER A 33 -1.50 -22.37 -21.35
C SER A 33 -1.13 -23.85 -21.38
N ILE A 34 -2.07 -24.68 -20.90
CA ILE A 34 -2.02 -26.13 -20.98
C ILE A 34 -3.22 -26.57 -21.82
N GLY A 35 -2.96 -27.05 -23.04
CA GLY A 35 -3.98 -27.61 -23.95
C GLY A 35 -4.16 -29.11 -23.79
N ILE A 36 -5.40 -29.58 -23.65
CA ILE A 36 -5.81 -30.99 -23.47
C ILE A 36 -7.02 -31.26 -24.36
N GLU A 37 -6.90 -32.11 -25.39
CA GLU A 37 -8.02 -32.66 -26.20
C GLU A 37 -9.18 -31.66 -26.49
N GLY A 38 -8.86 -30.44 -26.95
CA GLY A 38 -9.84 -29.41 -27.31
C GLY A 38 -10.31 -28.49 -26.16
N LYS A 39 -9.80 -28.68 -24.93
CA LYS A 39 -9.94 -27.74 -23.80
C LYS A 39 -8.56 -27.16 -23.44
N ALA A 40 -8.50 -25.89 -23.09
CA ALA A 40 -7.27 -25.25 -22.61
C ALA A 40 -7.51 -24.65 -21.23
N THR A 41 -6.59 -24.90 -20.30
CA THR A 41 -6.51 -24.15 -19.04
C THR A 41 -5.39 -23.15 -19.18
N SER A 42 -5.67 -21.89 -18.90
CA SER A 42 -4.67 -20.83 -18.97
C SER A 42 -4.68 -19.94 -17.73
N PHE A 43 -3.52 -19.38 -17.40
CA PHE A 43 -3.37 -18.39 -16.34
C PHE A 43 -2.12 -17.55 -16.57
N HIS A 44 -2.04 -16.39 -15.93
CA HIS A 44 -0.90 -15.50 -16.05
C HIS A 44 0.35 -16.09 -15.40
N VAL A 45 1.52 -15.98 -16.04
CA VAL A 45 2.80 -16.51 -15.51
C VAL A 45 3.19 -15.90 -14.17
N ASP A 46 2.66 -14.73 -13.82
CA ASP A 46 2.88 -14.10 -12.51
C ASP A 46 2.21 -14.85 -11.36
N HIS A 47 1.30 -15.77 -11.64
CA HIS A 47 0.74 -16.65 -10.62
C HIS A 47 1.70 -17.80 -10.28
N ILE A 48 2.73 -18.06 -11.10
CA ILE A 48 3.73 -19.11 -10.85
C ILE A 48 4.62 -18.69 -9.68
N VAL A 49 4.69 -19.56 -8.67
CA VAL A 49 5.46 -19.37 -7.44
C VAL A 49 6.75 -20.19 -7.44
N GLY A 50 6.85 -21.22 -8.28
CA GLY A 50 8.05 -22.04 -8.36
C GLY A 50 7.97 -23.14 -9.39
N ILE A 51 9.13 -23.54 -9.90
CA ILE A 51 9.29 -24.64 -10.86
C ILE A 51 10.49 -25.48 -10.42
N HIS A 52 10.26 -26.74 -10.07
CA HIS A 52 11.27 -27.61 -9.44
C HIS A 52 11.20 -29.04 -9.93
N HIS A 53 12.31 -29.77 -9.74
CA HIS A 53 12.22 -31.22 -9.66
C HIS A 53 11.48 -31.66 -8.40
N VAL A 54 10.78 -32.78 -8.49
CA VAL A 54 9.94 -33.29 -7.40
C VAL A 54 10.18 -34.78 -7.12
N ASP A 55 10.10 -35.14 -5.84
CA ASP A 55 9.99 -36.52 -5.37
C ASP A 55 8.51 -36.94 -5.42
N GLU A 56 8.18 -37.72 -6.45
CA GLU A 56 6.80 -38.15 -6.70
C GLU A 56 6.21 -38.97 -5.52
N LYS A 57 7.04 -39.73 -4.80
CA LYS A 57 6.57 -40.54 -3.65
C LYS A 57 6.17 -39.64 -2.50
N LYS A 58 6.98 -38.63 -2.17
CA LYS A 58 6.64 -37.65 -1.14
C LYS A 58 5.38 -36.86 -1.51
N LEU A 59 5.27 -36.45 -2.77
CA LEU A 59 4.08 -35.74 -3.25
C LEU A 59 2.81 -36.61 -3.13
N LYS A 60 2.87 -37.90 -3.48
CA LYS A 60 1.75 -38.85 -3.34
C LYS A 60 1.38 -39.15 -1.89
N ALA A 61 2.33 -39.05 -0.96
CA ALA A 61 2.09 -39.27 0.46
C ALA A 61 1.37 -38.11 1.15
N LEU A 62 1.35 -36.91 0.54
CA LEU A 62 0.66 -35.75 1.11
C LEU A 62 -0.86 -35.84 0.90
N SER A 63 -1.60 -35.63 1.99
CA SER A 63 -3.06 -35.44 1.91
C SER A 63 -3.43 -34.07 1.33
N LYS A 64 -2.60 -33.04 1.57
CA LYS A 64 -2.78 -31.68 1.05
C LYS A 64 -1.44 -30.95 0.89
N LEU A 65 -1.27 -30.29 -0.25
CA LEU A 65 -0.15 -29.38 -0.49
C LEU A 65 -0.47 -27.99 0.10
N THR A 66 0.50 -27.38 0.77
CA THR A 66 0.44 -26.04 1.32
C THR A 66 1.77 -25.34 1.11
N LEU A 67 1.82 -24.02 1.28
CA LEU A 67 3.08 -23.27 1.21
C LEU A 67 4.14 -23.81 2.20
N ALA A 68 3.71 -24.26 3.39
CA ALA A 68 4.60 -24.70 4.45
C ALA A 68 5.32 -26.03 4.14
N ASN A 69 4.71 -26.92 3.35
CA ASN A 69 5.27 -28.23 3.01
C ASN A 69 5.66 -28.37 1.52
N ALA A 70 5.49 -27.32 0.72
CA ALA A 70 5.76 -27.36 -0.72
C ALA A 70 7.24 -27.63 -1.04
N LEU A 71 8.17 -27.15 -0.21
CA LEU A 71 9.60 -27.42 -0.39
C LEU A 71 9.97 -28.87 -0.03
N ASP A 72 9.24 -29.52 0.87
CA ASP A 72 9.56 -30.87 1.37
C ASP A 72 9.45 -31.94 0.27
N VAL A 73 8.63 -31.67 -0.76
CA VAL A 73 8.45 -32.54 -1.92
C VAL A 73 9.46 -32.24 -3.04
N THR A 74 10.19 -31.13 -2.99
CA THR A 74 11.19 -30.77 -4.02
C THR A 74 12.50 -31.52 -3.81
N THR A 75 13.31 -31.62 -4.87
CA THR A 75 14.64 -32.24 -4.82
C THR A 75 15.62 -31.44 -5.67
N ALA A 76 16.87 -31.33 -5.19
CA ALA A 76 17.97 -30.75 -5.96
C ALA A 76 18.52 -31.74 -7.01
N SER A 77 18.41 -33.04 -6.75
CA SER A 77 18.82 -34.08 -7.71
C SER A 77 17.81 -34.13 -8.86
N PRO A 78 18.28 -34.10 -10.13
CA PRO A 78 17.39 -34.21 -11.29
C PRO A 78 16.56 -35.48 -11.26
N THR A 79 15.28 -35.33 -11.59
CA THR A 79 14.34 -36.45 -11.77
C THR A 79 13.58 -36.28 -13.08
N LEU A 80 12.90 -37.33 -13.52
CA LEU A 80 11.99 -37.25 -14.68
C LEU A 80 10.73 -36.42 -14.38
N PHE A 81 10.52 -36.00 -13.12
CA PHE A 81 9.31 -35.30 -12.71
C PHE A 81 9.59 -33.83 -12.38
N TRP A 82 8.71 -32.97 -12.87
CA TRP A 82 8.73 -31.54 -12.68
C TRP A 82 7.43 -31.07 -12.05
N ILE A 83 7.50 -30.09 -11.16
CA ILE A 83 6.34 -29.48 -10.55
C ILE A 83 6.33 -27.98 -10.81
N VAL A 84 5.20 -27.45 -11.25
CA VAL A 84 4.93 -26.01 -11.35
C VAL A 84 3.94 -25.64 -10.27
N PHE A 85 4.39 -24.88 -9.28
CA PHE A 85 3.54 -24.33 -8.23
C PHE A 85 2.92 -23.01 -8.68
N LYS A 86 1.63 -22.81 -8.42
CA LYS A 86 0.95 -21.53 -8.64
C LYS A 86 0.09 -21.11 -7.45
N PHE A 87 -0.10 -19.80 -7.29
CA PHE A 87 -1.16 -19.27 -6.44
C PHE A 87 -2.47 -19.14 -7.21
N ASN A 88 -3.54 -19.63 -6.58
CA ASN A 88 -4.90 -19.34 -6.97
C ASN A 88 -5.33 -18.05 -6.28
N ILE A 89 -5.62 -17.03 -7.08
CA ILE A 89 -6.03 -15.71 -6.62
C ILE A 89 -7.52 -15.55 -6.89
N VAL A 90 -8.29 -15.29 -5.84
CA VAL A 90 -9.75 -15.11 -5.92
C VAL A 90 -10.08 -13.76 -5.29
N LYS A 91 -10.95 -12.98 -5.95
CA LYS A 91 -11.50 -11.74 -5.42
C LYS A 91 -12.94 -11.99 -4.95
N ASP A 92 -13.36 -11.31 -3.88
CA ASP A 92 -14.77 -11.34 -3.45
C ASP A 92 -15.66 -10.39 -4.29
N ALA A 93 -16.92 -10.24 -3.89
CA ALA A 93 -17.89 -9.39 -4.58
C ALA A 93 -17.52 -7.88 -4.58
N ARG A 94 -16.70 -7.43 -3.61
CA ARG A 94 -16.16 -6.07 -3.54
C ARG A 94 -14.81 -5.97 -4.27
N GLY A 95 -14.33 -7.06 -4.87
CA GLY A 95 -13.06 -7.08 -5.58
C GLY A 95 -11.85 -7.18 -4.66
N ASP A 96 -12.05 -7.46 -3.36
CA ASP A 96 -10.96 -7.64 -2.39
C ASP A 96 -10.36 -9.03 -2.54
N VAL A 97 -9.03 -9.08 -2.62
CA VAL A 97 -8.29 -10.34 -2.77
C VAL A 97 -8.42 -11.18 -1.51
N GLN A 98 -8.90 -12.40 -1.68
CA GLN A 98 -8.97 -13.42 -0.64
C GLN A 98 -7.60 -14.08 -0.44
N LYS A 99 -7.44 -14.76 0.71
CA LYS A 99 -6.20 -15.49 1.01
C LYS A 99 -5.88 -16.47 -0.13
N PRO A 100 -4.69 -16.40 -0.76
CA PRO A 100 -4.38 -17.30 -1.86
C PRO A 100 -4.26 -18.74 -1.39
N THR A 101 -4.53 -19.66 -2.30
CA THR A 101 -4.25 -21.09 -2.11
C THR A 101 -3.17 -21.55 -3.08
N LEU A 102 -2.41 -22.57 -2.69
CA LEU A 102 -1.35 -23.14 -3.51
C LEU A 102 -1.90 -24.35 -4.28
N SER A 103 -1.74 -24.32 -5.61
CA SER A 103 -2.05 -25.44 -6.52
C SER A 103 -0.78 -25.81 -7.30
N TYR A 104 -0.83 -26.94 -8.01
CA TYR A 104 0.33 -27.40 -8.78
C TYR A 104 -0.07 -28.19 -10.04
N TYR A 105 0.85 -28.17 -11.01
CA TYR A 105 0.88 -29.07 -12.14
C TYR A 105 2.11 -29.97 -12.05
N LEU A 106 1.91 -31.28 -12.13
CA LEU A 106 2.97 -32.29 -12.16
C LEU A 106 3.19 -32.73 -13.59
N PHE A 107 4.42 -32.60 -14.07
CA PHE A 107 4.85 -33.03 -15.39
C PHE A 107 5.87 -34.16 -15.28
N GLN A 108 5.91 -35.01 -16.30
CA GLN A 108 6.93 -36.02 -16.51
C GLN A 108 7.62 -35.77 -17.86
N SER A 109 8.94 -35.86 -17.87
CA SER A 109 9.79 -35.78 -19.06
C SER A 109 10.30 -37.17 -19.44
N THR A 110 10.49 -37.40 -20.73
CA THR A 110 11.14 -38.62 -21.25
C THR A 110 12.58 -38.37 -21.69
N THR A 111 12.93 -37.10 -21.94
CA THR A 111 14.22 -36.60 -22.40
C THR A 111 14.70 -35.44 -21.50
N PRO A 112 15.43 -35.72 -20.40
CA PRO A 112 15.76 -34.73 -19.37
C PRO A 112 16.36 -33.41 -19.88
N VAL A 113 17.16 -33.44 -20.94
CA VAL A 113 17.82 -32.25 -21.51
C VAL A 113 16.83 -31.27 -22.17
N LEU A 114 15.83 -31.80 -22.88
CA LEU A 114 14.81 -30.96 -23.53
C LEU A 114 13.89 -30.33 -22.48
N ALA A 115 13.48 -31.11 -21.48
CA ALA A 115 12.67 -30.60 -20.38
C ALA A 115 13.38 -29.53 -19.56
N GLU A 116 14.69 -29.66 -19.30
CA GLU A 116 15.46 -28.60 -18.62
C GLU A 116 15.44 -27.29 -19.40
N THR A 117 15.63 -27.35 -20.72
CA THR A 117 15.61 -26.15 -21.59
C THR A 117 14.23 -25.49 -21.59
N SER A 118 13.16 -26.28 -21.66
CA SER A 118 11.78 -25.83 -21.53
C SER A 118 11.51 -25.17 -20.18
N VAL A 119 11.95 -25.80 -19.09
CA VAL A 119 11.77 -25.27 -17.72
C VAL A 119 12.54 -23.98 -17.52
N GLU A 120 13.77 -23.89 -18.01
CA GLU A 120 14.56 -22.66 -17.95
C GLU A 120 13.86 -21.51 -18.69
N SER A 121 13.33 -21.78 -19.89
CA SER A 121 12.55 -20.79 -20.65
C SER A 121 11.30 -20.34 -19.89
N LEU A 122 10.61 -21.26 -19.23
CA LEU A 122 9.45 -20.95 -18.40
C LEU A 122 9.84 -20.14 -17.15
N ARG A 123 10.97 -20.46 -16.50
CA ARG A 123 11.50 -19.67 -15.36
C ARG A 123 11.82 -18.25 -15.78
N GLN A 124 12.47 -18.05 -16.92
CA GLN A 124 12.76 -16.72 -17.47
C GLN A 124 11.48 -15.94 -17.79
N ALA A 125 10.48 -16.59 -18.37
CA ALA A 125 9.18 -15.98 -18.63
C ALA A 125 8.41 -15.62 -17.34
N ALA A 126 8.48 -16.47 -16.31
CA ALA A 126 7.79 -16.27 -15.04
C ALA A 126 8.53 -15.32 -14.09
N PHE A 127 9.84 -15.18 -14.19
CA PHE A 127 10.67 -14.43 -13.26
C PHE A 127 11.69 -13.59 -14.05
N LYS A 128 11.33 -12.34 -14.37
CA LYS A 128 12.16 -11.43 -15.17
C LYS A 128 13.59 -11.27 -14.64
N ASN A 129 13.75 -11.24 -13.32
CA ASN A 129 15.04 -11.07 -12.64
C ASN A 129 15.67 -12.40 -12.20
N TYR A 130 15.24 -13.51 -12.78
CA TYR A 130 15.85 -14.83 -12.55
C TYR A 130 17.34 -14.77 -12.89
N LYS A 131 18.19 -15.22 -11.96
CA LYS A 131 19.67 -15.15 -12.05
C LYS A 131 20.28 -13.73 -12.00
N SER A 132 19.55 -12.73 -11.51
CA SER A 132 20.15 -11.43 -11.20
C SER A 132 21.17 -11.53 -10.07
N ASP A 133 22.31 -10.84 -10.21
CA ASP A 133 23.32 -10.69 -9.16
C ASP A 133 22.89 -9.69 -8.06
N LYS A 134 21.91 -8.83 -8.35
CA LYS A 134 21.32 -7.89 -7.38
C LYS A 134 20.31 -8.59 -6.46
N LYS A 135 20.20 -8.09 -5.23
CA LYS A 135 19.32 -8.66 -4.17
C LYS A 135 18.02 -7.88 -4.01
N ILE A 136 17.03 -8.48 -3.37
CA ILE A 136 15.87 -7.81 -2.80
C ILE A 136 16.16 -7.52 -1.33
N LEU A 137 16.09 -6.27 -0.91
CA LEU A 137 16.25 -5.92 0.50
C LEU A 137 14.91 -5.97 1.23
N PHE A 138 14.86 -6.71 2.33
CA PHE A 138 13.74 -6.71 3.27
C PHE A 138 14.14 -6.04 4.58
N ILE A 139 13.48 -4.93 4.90
CA ILE A 139 13.63 -4.25 6.20
C ILE A 139 12.50 -4.72 7.12
N VAL A 140 12.84 -5.45 8.17
CA VAL A 140 11.88 -6.11 9.07
C VAL A 140 11.89 -5.42 10.43
N ASN A 141 10.73 -5.02 10.93
CA ASN A 141 10.63 -4.56 12.32
C ASN A 141 10.00 -5.64 13.20
N PRO A 142 10.79 -6.38 13.99
CA PRO A 142 10.31 -7.53 14.73
C PRO A 142 9.36 -7.16 15.89
N VAL A 143 9.41 -5.92 16.38
CA VAL A 143 8.65 -5.48 17.57
C VAL A 143 7.42 -4.63 17.19
N GLY A 144 7.41 -4.04 16.00
CA GLY A 144 6.34 -3.15 15.55
C GLY A 144 4.95 -3.82 15.50
N GLY A 145 3.91 -3.04 15.83
CA GLY A 145 2.51 -3.45 15.72
C GLY A 145 2.17 -4.71 16.52
N THR A 146 1.90 -5.81 15.81
CA THR A 146 1.51 -7.10 16.43
C THR A 146 2.69 -7.94 16.92
N GLY A 147 3.94 -7.50 16.70
CA GLY A 147 5.16 -8.27 17.03
C GLY A 147 5.33 -9.53 16.17
N LYS A 148 4.62 -9.63 15.04
CA LYS A 148 4.60 -10.82 14.18
C LYS A 148 5.50 -10.73 12.95
N ALA A 149 6.13 -9.59 12.66
CA ALA A 149 6.83 -9.37 11.40
C ALA A 149 7.91 -10.42 11.10
N ARG A 150 8.77 -10.75 12.07
CA ARG A 150 9.78 -11.83 11.92
C ARG A 150 9.14 -13.18 11.62
N LYS A 151 8.05 -13.51 12.32
CA LYS A 151 7.31 -14.76 12.10
C LYS A 151 6.68 -14.78 10.70
N ILE A 152 6.06 -13.68 10.28
CA ILE A 152 5.48 -13.52 8.93
C ILE A 152 6.58 -13.71 7.88
N PHE A 153 7.72 -13.04 8.05
CA PHE A 153 8.87 -13.19 7.16
C PHE A 153 9.29 -14.66 7.03
N ASN A 154 9.55 -15.33 8.17
CA ASN A 154 10.05 -16.71 8.17
C ASN A 154 9.04 -17.75 7.66
N THR A 155 7.74 -17.54 7.91
CA THR A 155 6.70 -18.56 7.65
C THR A 155 5.87 -18.31 6.39
N MET A 156 5.90 -17.10 5.82
CA MET A 156 5.09 -16.73 4.66
C MET A 156 5.92 -16.13 3.53
N VAL A 157 6.89 -15.26 3.84
CA VAL A 157 7.71 -14.59 2.80
C VAL A 157 8.86 -15.49 2.34
N LEU A 158 9.67 -16.00 3.27
CA LEU A 158 10.84 -16.82 2.97
C LEU A 158 10.49 -18.12 2.21
N PRO A 159 9.39 -18.84 2.51
CA PRO A 159 8.99 -19.99 1.70
C PRO A 159 8.68 -19.62 0.24
N VAL A 160 8.07 -18.46 -0.02
CA VAL A 160 7.82 -17.98 -1.38
C VAL A 160 9.13 -17.69 -2.10
N ILE A 161 10.06 -16.96 -1.46
CA ILE A 161 11.40 -16.68 -2.04
C ILE A 161 12.10 -17.99 -2.43
N LYS A 162 12.14 -18.96 -1.51
CA LYS A 162 12.76 -20.27 -1.75
C LYS A 162 12.08 -21.04 -2.88
N LEU A 163 10.75 -21.03 -2.94
CA LEU A 163 10.01 -21.67 -4.03
C LEU A 163 10.26 -21.03 -5.39
N THR A 164 10.61 -19.74 -5.48
CA THR A 164 10.97 -19.16 -6.79
C THR A 164 12.33 -19.64 -7.32
N GLY A 165 13.09 -20.42 -6.54
CA GLY A 165 14.42 -20.90 -6.93
C GLY A 165 15.52 -19.84 -6.77
N ASN A 166 15.22 -18.73 -6.08
CA ASN A 166 16.08 -17.57 -5.91
C ASN A 166 16.46 -17.36 -4.43
N ALA A 167 16.84 -18.44 -3.73
CA ALA A 167 17.08 -18.37 -2.28
C ALA A 167 18.21 -17.40 -1.88
N ASP A 168 19.16 -17.12 -2.78
CA ASP A 168 20.30 -16.22 -2.53
C ASP A 168 20.05 -14.76 -2.96
N THR A 169 18.89 -14.46 -3.53
CA THR A 169 18.60 -13.13 -4.09
C THR A 169 17.94 -12.18 -3.10
N TYR A 170 18.10 -12.39 -1.80
CA TYR A 170 17.57 -11.48 -0.79
C TYR A 170 18.58 -11.14 0.30
N GLU A 171 18.37 -9.98 0.90
CA GLU A 171 19.00 -9.56 2.15
C GLU A 171 17.90 -9.15 3.11
N MET A 172 18.06 -9.49 4.39
CA MET A 172 17.09 -9.13 5.42
C MET A 172 17.81 -8.41 6.55
N ILE A 173 17.37 -7.18 6.84
CA ILE A 173 17.90 -6.35 7.92
C ILE A 173 16.76 -6.09 8.91
N GLU A 174 17.04 -6.30 10.19
CA GLU A 174 16.08 -5.99 11.24
C GLU A 174 16.31 -4.59 11.82
N THR A 175 15.24 -3.82 11.96
CA THR A 175 15.27 -2.56 12.69
C THR A 175 15.38 -2.80 14.18
N THR A 176 16.10 -1.95 14.90
CA THR A 176 16.41 -2.13 16.33
C THR A 176 16.00 -0.94 17.19
N TYR A 177 15.69 0.21 16.57
CA TYR A 177 15.22 1.43 17.21
C TYR A 177 14.37 2.25 16.22
N LYS A 178 13.63 3.25 16.72
CA LYS A 178 12.83 4.18 15.90
C LYS A 178 13.75 4.92 14.92
N GLU A 179 13.32 5.11 13.68
CA GLU A 179 14.11 5.76 12.61
C GLU A 179 15.28 4.91 12.06
N HIS A 180 15.48 3.68 12.54
CA HIS A 180 16.55 2.82 11.99
C HIS A 180 16.33 2.51 10.50
N ALA A 181 15.08 2.35 10.05
CA ALA A 181 14.81 2.12 8.62
C ALA A 181 15.15 3.34 7.76
N SER A 182 14.94 4.55 8.29
CA SER A 182 15.36 5.80 7.66
C SER A 182 16.88 5.88 7.51
N ASN A 183 17.62 5.54 8.58
CA ASN A 183 19.09 5.52 8.55
C ASN A 183 19.63 4.49 7.54
N ILE A 184 19.07 3.27 7.54
CA ILE A 184 19.42 2.24 6.54
C ILE A 184 19.21 2.79 5.13
N ALA A 185 18.01 3.32 4.84
CA ALA A 185 17.65 3.82 3.52
C ALA A 185 18.53 4.98 3.04
N LYS A 186 18.94 5.84 3.96
CA LYS A 186 19.78 7.00 3.67
C LYS A 186 21.22 6.61 3.31
N ASP A 187 21.77 5.59 3.95
CA ASP A 187 23.20 5.27 3.86
C ASP A 187 23.50 4.09 2.91
N ILE A 188 22.50 3.26 2.60
CA ILE A 188 22.68 2.06 1.77
C ILE A 188 23.00 2.38 0.30
N LEU A 189 23.76 1.51 -0.36
CA LEU A 189 24.00 1.58 -1.80
C LEU A 189 22.83 0.94 -2.56
N ILE A 190 21.84 1.76 -2.93
CA ILE A 190 20.59 1.30 -3.55
C ILE A 190 20.80 0.51 -4.86
N ASP A 191 21.92 0.73 -5.55
CA ASP A 191 22.25 0.04 -6.81
C ASP A 191 22.50 -1.47 -6.67
N ASN A 192 22.83 -1.92 -5.46
CA ASN A 192 23.04 -3.34 -5.17
C ASN A 192 21.71 -4.12 -5.11
N TYR A 193 20.57 -3.42 -5.16
CA TYR A 193 19.27 -4.00 -4.96
C TYR A 193 18.37 -3.87 -6.19
N LEU A 194 17.58 -4.92 -6.44
CA LEU A 194 16.47 -4.91 -7.40
C LEU A 194 15.27 -4.14 -6.84
N SER A 195 15.08 -4.19 -5.52
CA SER A 195 14.00 -3.52 -4.83
C SER A 195 14.29 -3.45 -3.33
N MET A 196 13.60 -2.53 -2.65
CA MET A 196 13.61 -2.40 -1.19
C MET A 196 12.19 -2.55 -0.67
N SER A 197 11.98 -3.41 0.32
CA SER A 197 10.65 -3.73 0.82
C SER A 197 10.59 -3.76 2.35
N THR A 198 9.52 -3.24 2.94
CA THR A 198 9.33 -3.31 4.40
C THR A 198 8.44 -4.49 4.78
N VAL A 199 8.77 -5.17 5.87
CA VAL A 199 7.89 -6.15 6.53
C VAL A 199 7.53 -5.60 7.91
N SER A 200 6.47 -4.81 7.97
CA SER A 200 6.04 -4.10 9.17
C SER A 200 4.64 -3.47 8.99
N GLY A 201 4.27 -2.51 9.84
CA GLY A 201 3.18 -1.57 9.58
C GLY A 201 3.65 -0.32 8.82
N ASP A 202 2.71 0.59 8.57
CA ASP A 202 2.90 1.77 7.72
C ASP A 202 4.01 2.74 8.23
N GLY A 203 4.31 2.74 9.53
CA GLY A 203 5.37 3.60 10.10
C GLY A 203 6.79 3.26 9.63
N VAL A 204 7.14 1.98 9.45
CA VAL A 204 8.47 1.62 8.92
C VAL A 204 8.56 1.91 7.43
N TYR A 205 7.45 1.80 6.70
CA TYR A 205 7.37 2.27 5.32
C TYR A 205 7.55 3.80 5.27
N HIS A 206 6.94 4.54 6.19
CA HIS A 206 7.13 5.98 6.35
C HIS A 206 8.61 6.34 6.62
N GLU A 207 9.27 5.64 7.54
CA GLU A 207 10.70 5.83 7.81
C GLU A 207 11.57 5.55 6.56
N LEU A 208 11.29 4.45 5.84
CA LEU A 208 11.98 4.09 4.60
C LEU A 208 11.89 5.23 3.56
N ILE A 209 10.68 5.72 3.27
CA ILE A 209 10.48 6.79 2.29
C ILE A 209 11.21 8.07 2.71
N ASN A 210 11.13 8.46 3.98
CA ASN A 210 11.82 9.65 4.46
C ASN A 210 13.34 9.50 4.39
N GLY A 211 13.89 8.33 4.70
CA GLY A 211 15.31 8.06 4.55
C GLY A 211 15.77 8.19 3.09
N LEU A 212 15.00 7.64 2.16
CA LEU A 212 15.27 7.71 0.71
C LEU A 212 15.19 9.15 0.17
N MET A 213 14.15 9.92 0.53
CA MET A 213 13.97 11.29 0.05
C MET A 213 14.98 12.28 0.64
N ASN A 214 15.60 11.95 1.78
CA ASN A 214 16.64 12.76 2.41
C ASN A 214 18.06 12.47 1.90
N ARG A 215 18.21 11.58 0.92
CA ARG A 215 19.50 11.28 0.29
C ARG A 215 19.98 12.42 -0.60
N PRO A 216 21.30 12.64 -0.74
CA PRO A 216 21.84 13.56 -1.73
C PRO A 216 21.48 13.17 -3.17
N ASP A 217 21.37 11.87 -3.45
CA ASP A 217 21.05 11.27 -4.75
C ASP A 217 19.58 10.81 -4.83
N TRP A 218 18.66 11.49 -4.14
CA TRP A 218 17.23 11.11 -4.05
C TRP A 218 16.57 10.92 -5.43
N GLU A 219 17.03 11.60 -6.49
CA GLU A 219 16.49 11.44 -7.84
C GLU A 219 16.57 9.99 -8.34
N ARG A 220 17.62 9.25 -7.92
CA ARG A 220 17.81 7.84 -8.27
C ARG A 220 16.75 6.93 -7.63
N VAL A 221 16.10 7.39 -6.56
CA VAL A 221 15.02 6.64 -5.89
C VAL A 221 13.82 6.45 -6.83
N LYS A 222 13.62 7.34 -7.80
CA LYS A 222 12.55 7.21 -8.80
C LYS A 222 12.68 5.97 -9.69
N GLU A 223 13.84 5.32 -9.70
CA GLU A 223 14.08 4.08 -10.44
C GLU A 223 14.03 2.85 -9.55
N LEU A 224 14.05 3.02 -8.22
CA LEU A 224 14.09 1.94 -7.24
C LEU A 224 12.67 1.43 -6.95
N PRO A 225 12.35 0.16 -7.26
CA PRO A 225 11.09 -0.46 -6.85
C PRO A 225 10.99 -0.58 -5.33
N ILE A 226 9.86 -0.15 -4.77
CA ILE A 226 9.56 -0.19 -3.34
C ILE A 226 8.35 -1.07 -3.06
N GLY A 227 8.52 -2.05 -2.18
CA GLY A 227 7.47 -2.99 -1.78
C GLY A 227 7.03 -2.85 -0.32
N VAL A 228 5.87 -3.40 -0.01
CA VAL A 228 5.34 -3.46 1.36
C VAL A 228 4.76 -4.84 1.64
N ILE A 229 5.04 -5.37 2.83
CA ILE A 229 4.42 -6.56 3.38
C ILE A 229 3.83 -6.18 4.74
N GLY A 230 2.50 -6.18 4.81
CA GLY A 230 1.76 -5.82 6.03
C GLY A 230 2.00 -6.81 7.17
N ALA A 231 2.53 -6.30 8.27
CA ALA A 231 2.67 -7.00 9.56
C ALA A 231 2.18 -6.15 10.75
N GLY A 232 1.65 -4.95 10.46
CA GLY A 232 1.05 -4.03 11.42
C GLY A 232 -0.44 -4.25 11.61
N THR A 233 -1.06 -3.31 12.34
CA THR A 233 -2.49 -3.34 12.68
C THR A 233 -3.36 -2.80 11.55
N SER A 234 -2.98 -1.69 10.91
CA SER A 234 -3.73 -1.06 9.81
C SER A 234 -3.32 -1.59 8.43
N ASN A 235 -2.03 -1.54 8.06
CA ASN A 235 -1.53 -1.97 6.74
C ASN A 235 -2.23 -1.24 5.57
N ALA A 236 -2.39 0.07 5.70
CA ALA A 236 -3.12 0.91 4.75
C ALA A 236 -2.56 0.79 3.32
N ILE A 237 -1.23 0.75 3.17
CA ILE A 237 -0.60 0.62 1.85
C ILE A 237 -0.86 -0.76 1.25
N GLY A 238 -0.83 -1.83 2.06
CA GLY A 238 -1.24 -3.16 1.61
C GLY A 238 -2.69 -3.18 1.10
N LYS A 239 -3.60 -2.44 1.74
CA LYS A 239 -5.00 -2.33 1.30
C LYS A 239 -5.13 -1.58 -0.02
N ASN A 240 -4.44 -0.45 -0.17
CA ASN A 240 -4.43 0.32 -1.42
C ASN A 240 -3.85 -0.47 -2.59
N LEU A 241 -2.92 -1.40 -2.33
CA LEU A 241 -2.16 -2.13 -3.36
C LEU A 241 -2.66 -3.55 -3.68
N ASP A 242 -3.75 -4.02 -3.07
CA ASP A 242 -4.17 -5.42 -3.19
C ASP A 242 -3.20 -6.46 -2.57
N LEU A 243 -2.38 -6.02 -1.62
CA LEU A 243 -1.28 -6.78 -1.01
C LEU A 243 -1.49 -7.06 0.49
N MET A 244 -2.74 -7.30 0.90
CA MET A 244 -3.09 -7.61 2.29
C MET A 244 -2.61 -9.00 2.77
N HIS A 245 -2.26 -9.91 1.85
CA HIS A 245 -1.77 -11.26 2.17
C HIS A 245 -0.26 -11.32 1.97
N PRO A 246 0.54 -11.59 3.03
CA PRO A 246 2.00 -11.55 2.96
C PRO A 246 2.63 -12.43 1.88
N GLU A 247 2.08 -13.63 1.65
CA GLU A 247 2.54 -14.51 0.59
C GLU A 247 2.34 -13.94 -0.83
N LEU A 248 1.26 -13.19 -1.08
CA LEU A 248 1.04 -12.49 -2.36
C LEU A 248 1.95 -11.29 -2.49
N ALA A 249 2.13 -10.52 -1.41
CA ALA A 249 3.06 -9.40 -1.39
C ALA A 249 4.49 -9.85 -1.69
N ALA A 250 4.92 -10.96 -1.09
CA ALA A 250 6.22 -11.59 -1.39
C ALA A 250 6.34 -11.97 -2.87
N LEU A 251 5.31 -12.59 -3.45
CA LEU A 251 5.31 -12.94 -4.87
C LEU A 251 5.38 -11.68 -5.76
N ALA A 252 4.56 -10.67 -5.50
CA ALA A 252 4.58 -9.41 -6.24
C ALA A 252 5.96 -8.73 -6.20
N ILE A 253 6.61 -8.75 -5.03
CA ILE A 253 7.98 -8.22 -4.86
C ILE A 253 9.01 -8.97 -5.70
N ILE A 254 8.91 -10.30 -5.78
CA ILE A 254 9.82 -11.11 -6.61
C ILE A 254 9.55 -10.91 -8.10
N LYS A 255 8.28 -10.74 -8.51
CA LYS A 255 7.90 -10.44 -9.90
C LYS A 255 8.36 -9.03 -10.31
N GLY A 256 8.36 -8.09 -9.36
CA GLY A 256 8.94 -6.76 -9.54
C GLY A 256 8.17 -5.85 -10.48
N LYS A 257 6.88 -6.12 -10.73
CA LYS A 257 6.02 -5.20 -11.48
C LYS A 257 5.77 -3.96 -10.63
N THR A 258 5.92 -2.79 -11.24
CA THR A 258 5.71 -1.50 -10.56
C THR A 258 4.65 -0.65 -11.24
N ARG A 259 4.09 0.28 -10.47
CA ARG A 259 3.40 1.47 -10.95
C ARG A 259 3.99 2.70 -10.26
N PRO A 260 3.98 3.86 -10.92
CA PRO A 260 4.39 5.08 -10.25
C PRO A 260 3.37 5.40 -9.15
N MET A 261 3.84 6.02 -8.08
CA MET A 261 3.01 6.47 -6.95
C MET A 261 3.45 7.87 -6.51
N ASP A 262 2.45 8.69 -6.22
CA ASP A 262 2.64 10.01 -5.68
C ASP A 262 3.00 9.95 -4.19
N ILE A 263 3.74 10.94 -3.73
CA ILE A 263 3.93 11.24 -2.31
C ILE A 263 3.73 12.73 -2.12
N PHE A 264 3.65 13.23 -0.90
CA PHE A 264 3.61 14.67 -0.65
C PHE A 264 4.64 15.09 0.39
N SER A 265 5.14 16.31 0.26
CA SER A 265 5.97 16.95 1.28
C SER A 265 5.09 17.74 2.25
N VAL A 266 5.44 17.70 3.53
CA VAL A 266 4.89 18.54 4.60
C VAL A 266 6.01 19.41 5.12
N ILE A 267 5.89 20.71 4.92
CA ILE A 267 6.88 21.73 5.32
C ILE A 267 6.35 22.47 6.54
N GLN A 268 7.15 22.51 7.60
CA GLN A 268 6.88 23.28 8.81
C GLN A 268 8.16 23.97 9.28
N GLY A 269 8.20 25.30 9.20
CA GLY A 269 9.44 26.05 9.40
C GLY A 269 10.52 25.56 8.44
N ASP A 270 11.67 25.16 8.99
CA ASP A 270 12.82 24.63 8.23
C ASP A 270 12.78 23.10 8.07
N THR A 271 11.74 22.43 8.58
CA THR A 271 11.62 20.98 8.55
C THR A 271 10.76 20.54 7.38
N VAL A 272 11.23 19.53 6.65
CA VAL A 272 10.48 18.87 5.58
C VAL A 272 10.37 17.38 5.87
N LEU A 273 9.13 16.91 5.87
CA LEU A 273 8.76 15.50 6.03
C LEU A 273 8.07 15.04 4.74
N TYR A 274 8.27 13.80 4.35
CA TYR A 274 7.57 13.19 3.22
C TYR A 274 6.52 12.21 3.73
N SER A 275 5.35 12.17 3.10
CA SER A 275 4.29 11.23 3.42
C SER A 275 3.77 10.58 2.15
N HIS A 276 3.40 9.32 2.29
CA HIS A 276 2.94 8.45 1.21
C HIS A 276 1.44 8.12 1.36
N LEU A 277 0.73 8.77 2.30
CA LEU A 277 -0.62 8.38 2.66
C LEU A 277 -1.52 9.51 3.13
N GLN A 278 -1.21 10.14 4.28
CA GLN A 278 -2.17 11.00 4.96
C GLN A 278 -1.55 12.12 5.83
N PHE A 279 -2.23 13.26 5.83
CA PHE A 279 -2.09 14.35 6.79
C PHE A 279 -3.41 14.49 7.55
N MET A 280 -3.38 14.64 8.87
CA MET A 280 -4.57 14.71 9.70
C MET A 280 -4.51 15.87 10.70
N TRP A 281 -5.64 16.55 10.84
CA TRP A 281 -5.90 17.57 11.85
C TRP A 281 -7.31 17.42 12.44
N ALA A 282 -7.52 18.00 13.62
CA ALA A 282 -8.80 17.95 14.33
C ALA A 282 -9.25 16.52 14.70
N PHE A 283 -10.52 16.18 14.48
CA PHE A 283 -11.15 14.96 15.01
C PHE A 283 -10.43 13.65 14.67
N ILE A 284 -9.96 13.48 13.43
CA ILE A 284 -9.26 12.24 13.04
C ILE A 284 -7.88 12.15 13.69
N ALA A 285 -7.16 13.26 13.78
CA ALA A 285 -5.87 13.31 14.46
C ALA A 285 -6.01 13.00 15.96
N ASP A 286 -7.04 13.55 16.62
CA ASP A 286 -7.37 13.23 18.01
C ASP A 286 -7.63 11.74 18.21
N ILE A 287 -8.42 11.13 17.32
CA ILE A 287 -8.72 9.69 17.36
C ILE A 287 -7.43 8.89 17.28
N ASP A 288 -6.59 9.17 16.27
CA ASP A 288 -5.37 8.40 16.05
C ASP A 288 -4.42 8.52 17.27
N ILE A 289 -4.19 9.75 17.74
CA ILE A 289 -3.31 10.06 18.88
C ILE A 289 -3.82 9.46 20.19
N GLU A 290 -5.10 9.62 20.51
CA GLU A 290 -5.66 9.17 21.78
C GLU A 290 -5.87 7.64 21.80
N SER A 291 -6.10 7.03 20.64
CA SER A 291 -6.25 5.57 20.51
C SER A 291 -4.97 4.79 20.89
N GLU A 292 -3.82 5.47 20.90
CA GLU A 292 -2.54 4.92 21.36
C GLU A 292 -2.60 4.46 22.82
N GLY A 293 -3.40 5.11 23.67
CA GLY A 293 -3.63 4.69 25.06
C GLY A 293 -4.31 3.32 25.19
N PHE A 294 -4.89 2.80 24.10
CA PHE A 294 -5.64 1.54 24.07
C PHE A 294 -5.08 0.54 23.05
N ARG A 295 -3.77 0.56 22.77
CA ARG A 295 -3.11 -0.34 21.79
C ARG A 295 -3.47 -1.83 21.96
N PHE A 296 -3.72 -2.28 23.20
CA PHE A 296 -4.11 -3.66 23.50
C PHE A 296 -5.44 -4.09 22.85
N LEU A 297 -6.30 -3.16 22.41
CA LEU A 297 -7.56 -3.44 21.74
C LEU A 297 -7.43 -3.68 20.22
N GLY A 298 -6.22 -3.61 19.64
CA GLY A 298 -6.03 -3.75 18.20
C GLY A 298 -6.85 -2.72 17.42
N MET A 299 -7.51 -3.12 16.32
CA MET A 299 -8.30 -2.19 15.48
C MET A 299 -9.50 -1.55 16.23
N LEU A 300 -10.04 -2.21 17.26
CA LEU A 300 -11.19 -1.70 18.01
C LEU A 300 -10.88 -0.38 18.74
N ARG A 301 -9.59 -0.10 19.02
CA ARG A 301 -9.15 1.14 19.65
C ARG A 301 -9.58 2.39 18.88
N GLN A 302 -9.61 2.32 17.54
CA GLN A 302 -9.96 3.46 16.70
C GLN A 302 -11.45 3.79 16.81
N HIS A 303 -12.32 2.76 16.80
CA HIS A 303 -13.76 2.95 17.02
C HIS A 303 -14.06 3.46 18.44
N LEU A 304 -13.38 2.93 19.46
CA LEU A 304 -13.56 3.38 20.84
C LEU A 304 -13.16 4.86 21.00
N ALA A 305 -11.98 5.24 20.50
CA ALA A 305 -11.51 6.62 20.53
C ALA A 305 -12.45 7.55 19.76
N ALA A 306 -12.96 7.10 18.61
CA ALA A 306 -13.96 7.84 17.83
C ALA A 306 -15.25 8.09 18.61
N VAL A 307 -15.82 7.07 19.27
CA VAL A 307 -17.03 7.23 20.10
C VAL A 307 -16.78 8.22 21.24
N ILE A 308 -15.65 8.08 21.95
CA ILE A 308 -15.27 9.00 23.03
C ILE A 308 -15.18 10.44 22.51
N ARG A 309 -14.62 10.65 21.32
CA ARG A 309 -14.53 11.98 20.69
C ARG A 309 -15.86 12.51 20.17
N ILE A 310 -16.75 11.67 19.63
CA ILE A 310 -18.09 12.10 19.17
C ILE A 310 -18.92 12.62 20.35
N VAL A 311 -18.84 11.95 21.50
CA VAL A 311 -19.48 12.43 22.74
C VAL A 311 -18.88 13.78 23.15
N ASN A 312 -17.56 13.90 23.06
CA ASN A 312 -16.77 15.06 23.51
C ASN A 312 -16.14 15.84 22.35
N PHE A 313 -16.95 16.26 21.37
CA PHE A 313 -16.45 16.95 20.18
C PHE A 313 -15.62 18.18 20.55
N ARG A 314 -14.61 18.43 19.71
CA ARG A 314 -13.77 19.62 19.78
C ARG A 314 -13.89 20.37 18.46
N ASN A 315 -13.75 21.67 18.54
CA ASN A 315 -13.82 22.61 17.44
C ASN A 315 -12.46 23.29 17.31
N TYR A 316 -11.93 23.35 16.10
CA TYR A 316 -10.57 23.79 15.82
C TYR A 316 -10.60 24.99 14.88
N ARG A 317 -10.14 26.15 15.34
CA ARG A 317 -10.08 27.36 14.51
C ARG A 317 -8.78 27.35 13.70
N GLY A 318 -8.87 27.62 12.41
CA GLY A 318 -7.71 27.78 11.56
C GLY A 318 -8.05 28.36 10.19
N LYS A 319 -7.01 28.64 9.42
CA LYS A 319 -7.14 29.04 8.01
C LYS A 319 -6.60 27.94 7.11
N LEU A 320 -7.40 27.56 6.13
CA LEU A 320 -7.06 26.58 5.11
C LEU A 320 -6.92 27.30 3.77
N TYR A 321 -5.76 27.16 3.14
CA TYR A 321 -5.47 27.68 1.81
C TYR A 321 -5.28 26.49 0.87
N MET A 322 -5.86 26.54 -0.32
CA MET A 322 -5.85 25.42 -1.26
C MET A 322 -5.52 25.91 -2.67
N LEU A 323 -4.71 25.13 -3.38
CA LEU A 323 -4.34 25.35 -4.78
C LEU A 323 -4.95 24.23 -5.66
N PRO A 324 -6.10 24.50 -6.28
CA PRO A 324 -6.69 23.58 -7.27
C PRO A 324 -5.76 23.37 -8.48
N PRO A 325 -5.78 22.19 -9.12
CA PRO A 325 -4.92 21.88 -10.25
C PRO A 325 -5.10 22.83 -11.45
N GLU A 326 -6.31 23.34 -11.68
CA GLU A 326 -6.63 24.29 -12.75
C GLU A 326 -5.92 25.65 -12.58
N ASN A 327 -5.54 26.01 -11.36
CA ASN A 327 -4.83 27.25 -11.04
C ASN A 327 -3.31 27.06 -10.89
N ALA A 328 -2.81 25.82 -10.86
CA ALA A 328 -1.44 25.50 -10.46
C ALA A 328 -0.36 26.28 -11.25
N LYS A 329 -0.58 26.48 -12.56
CA LYS A 329 0.36 27.20 -13.43
C LYS A 329 0.62 28.64 -12.99
N ASP A 330 -0.40 29.31 -12.43
CA ASP A 330 -0.32 30.73 -12.09
C ASP A 330 0.44 30.99 -10.78
N PHE A 331 0.68 29.94 -9.98
CA PHE A 331 1.28 30.04 -8.64
C PHE A 331 2.60 29.28 -8.50
N THR A 332 3.22 28.91 -9.61
CA THR A 332 4.52 28.22 -9.61
C THR A 332 5.63 29.18 -9.15
N LEU A 333 6.37 28.77 -8.12
CA LEU A 333 7.53 29.47 -7.59
C LEU A 333 8.78 29.15 -8.42
N ALA A 334 9.73 30.10 -8.44
CA ALA A 334 11.11 29.79 -8.80
C ALA A 334 11.67 28.80 -7.75
N GLU A 335 12.35 27.75 -8.21
CA GLU A 335 12.75 26.60 -7.40
C GLU A 335 13.26 26.98 -6.01
N THR A 336 12.64 26.42 -4.96
CA THR A 336 13.12 26.63 -3.59
C THR A 336 14.11 25.52 -3.21
N SER A 337 15.24 25.89 -2.58
CA SER A 337 16.25 24.93 -2.15
C SER A 337 15.78 24.19 -0.90
N VAL A 338 15.07 23.10 -1.11
CA VAL A 338 14.70 22.16 -0.06
C VAL A 338 15.59 20.92 -0.14
N LYS A 339 15.92 20.32 0.99
CA LYS A 339 16.61 19.03 1.03
C LYS A 339 15.65 17.93 0.54
N GLY A 340 15.96 17.32 -0.60
CA GLY A 340 15.16 16.27 -1.24
C GLY A 340 14.41 16.78 -2.48
N PRO A 341 13.27 16.16 -2.84
CA PRO A 341 12.40 16.61 -3.92
C PRO A 341 12.14 18.12 -3.94
N ARG A 342 12.24 18.71 -5.14
CA ARG A 342 11.98 20.13 -5.37
C ARG A 342 10.48 20.43 -5.28
N THR A 343 10.14 21.53 -4.63
CA THR A 343 8.77 22.04 -4.52
C THR A 343 8.52 23.16 -5.53
N LYS A 344 7.30 23.21 -6.04
CA LYS A 344 6.80 24.13 -7.06
C LYS A 344 5.89 25.20 -6.50
N TYR A 345 5.16 24.92 -5.41
CA TYR A 345 4.13 25.83 -4.89
C TYR A 345 4.38 26.25 -3.45
N THR A 346 5.06 25.37 -2.71
CA THR A 346 5.40 25.52 -1.29
C THR A 346 6.91 25.71 -1.12
N GLY A 347 7.33 26.20 0.05
CA GLY A 347 8.76 26.32 0.36
C GLY A 347 9.03 26.82 1.76
N VAL A 348 10.24 26.52 2.26
CA VAL A 348 10.72 27.01 3.56
C VAL A 348 10.73 28.54 3.55
N GLY A 349 10.05 29.16 4.52
CA GLY A 349 9.92 30.61 4.63
C GLY A 349 9.03 31.29 3.58
N SER A 350 8.47 30.54 2.63
CA SER A 350 7.54 31.08 1.63
C SER A 350 6.14 31.27 2.22
N GLU A 351 5.52 32.41 1.94
CA GLU A 351 4.10 32.68 2.26
C GLU A 351 3.22 32.76 1.00
N ASN A 352 3.69 32.22 -0.14
CA ASN A 352 2.97 32.25 -1.42
C ASN A 352 1.53 31.70 -1.31
N TYR A 353 1.32 30.72 -0.44
CA TYR A 353 0.03 30.10 -0.20
C TYR A 353 -1.07 31.09 0.21
N LYS A 354 -0.70 32.26 0.77
CA LYS A 354 -1.67 33.32 1.14
C LYS A 354 -2.33 33.98 -0.06
N ASN A 355 -1.81 33.77 -1.27
CA ASN A 355 -2.38 34.30 -2.51
C ASN A 355 -3.20 33.25 -3.28
N TRP A 356 -3.28 32.01 -2.79
CA TRP A 356 -4.01 30.95 -3.48
C TRP A 356 -5.52 31.24 -3.55
N PRO A 357 -6.20 30.74 -4.60
CA PRO A 357 -7.56 31.17 -4.94
C PRO A 357 -8.61 30.70 -3.93
N VAL A 358 -8.35 29.62 -3.20
CA VAL A 358 -9.29 29.08 -2.22
C VAL A 358 -8.75 29.30 -0.82
N GLN A 359 -9.46 30.12 -0.03
CA GLN A 359 -9.10 30.47 1.34
C GLN A 359 -10.32 30.34 2.25
N ILE A 360 -10.18 29.54 3.31
CA ILE A 360 -11.25 29.24 4.24
C ILE A 360 -10.76 29.57 5.64
N ASP A 361 -11.29 30.64 6.23
CA ASP A 361 -11.02 31.02 7.62
C ASP A 361 -12.17 30.60 8.52
N SER A 362 -12.12 29.35 9.00
CA SER A 362 -13.27 28.69 9.63
C SER A 362 -12.92 27.94 10.91
N THR A 363 -13.97 27.44 11.55
CA THR A 363 -13.86 26.46 12.63
C THR A 363 -14.15 25.10 12.06
N PHE A 364 -13.19 24.20 12.17
CA PHE A 364 -13.23 22.84 11.64
C PHE A 364 -13.47 21.85 12.77
N GLN A 365 -14.24 20.81 12.48
CA GLN A 365 -14.32 19.62 13.32
C GLN A 365 -13.46 18.49 12.77
N LEU A 366 -13.25 18.45 11.46
CA LEU A 366 -12.44 17.43 10.80
C LEU A 366 -11.66 18.06 9.65
N LEU A 367 -10.39 17.66 9.49
CA LEU A 367 -9.62 17.87 8.28
C LEU A 367 -8.63 16.72 8.12
N THR A 368 -8.65 16.08 6.98
CA THR A 368 -7.64 15.10 6.58
C THR A 368 -7.30 15.34 5.11
N ALA A 369 -6.08 14.97 4.71
CA ALA A 369 -5.67 15.01 3.32
C ALA A 369 -5.02 13.68 2.96
N CYS A 370 -5.50 13.04 1.89
CA CYS A 370 -5.02 11.71 1.46
C CYS A 370 -4.69 11.71 -0.02
N ASN A 371 -3.55 11.12 -0.39
CA ASN A 371 -3.16 10.90 -1.79
C ASN A 371 -3.42 9.45 -2.24
N LEU A 372 -4.14 8.67 -1.42
CA LEU A 372 -4.59 7.32 -1.74
C LEU A 372 -6.02 7.11 -1.19
N PRO A 373 -6.82 6.21 -1.80
CA PRO A 373 -8.18 5.96 -1.37
C PRO A 373 -8.34 5.53 0.09
N TRP A 374 -7.56 4.55 0.55
CA TRP A 374 -7.69 3.97 1.88
C TRP A 374 -6.71 4.63 2.84
N MET A 375 -7.20 5.33 3.86
CA MET A 375 -6.39 5.90 4.94
C MET A 375 -5.97 4.82 5.96
N ALA A 376 -6.79 3.77 6.08
CA ALA A 376 -6.51 2.57 6.87
C ALA A 376 -7.13 1.35 6.18
N SER A 377 -6.76 0.12 6.57
CA SER A 377 -7.43 -1.07 5.99
C SER A 377 -8.94 -1.09 6.23
N ASN A 378 -9.42 -0.36 7.24
CA ASN A 378 -10.82 -0.22 7.58
C ASN A 378 -11.41 1.18 7.31
N PHE A 379 -10.71 2.06 6.59
CA PHE A 379 -11.20 3.42 6.33
C PHE A 379 -10.91 3.83 4.89
N LEU A 380 -11.93 3.72 4.05
CA LEU A 380 -11.95 4.29 2.71
C LEU A 380 -12.22 5.80 2.83
N CYS A 381 -11.20 6.63 2.63
CA CYS A 381 -11.25 8.07 2.86
C CYS A 381 -11.52 8.86 1.57
N SER A 382 -10.71 8.62 0.53
CA SER A 382 -10.66 9.46 -0.67
C SER A 382 -10.83 8.63 -1.94
N PRO A 383 -12.01 8.02 -2.15
CA PRO A 383 -12.24 7.04 -3.21
C PRO A 383 -12.03 7.55 -4.64
N GLY A 384 -12.07 8.86 -4.85
CA GLY A 384 -11.86 9.50 -6.16
C GLY A 384 -10.39 9.74 -6.53
N ILE A 385 -9.46 9.59 -5.58
CA ILE A 385 -8.02 9.77 -5.80
C ILE A 385 -7.40 8.50 -6.36
N LYS A 386 -6.45 8.65 -7.29
CA LYS A 386 -5.63 7.56 -7.83
C LYS A 386 -4.22 7.63 -7.28
N MET A 387 -3.48 6.55 -7.44
CA MET A 387 -2.11 6.46 -6.95
C MET A 387 -1.14 7.43 -7.65
N ASP A 388 -1.45 7.85 -8.87
CA ASP A 388 -0.57 8.55 -9.80
C ASP A 388 -1.23 9.75 -10.52
N ASP A 389 -2.29 10.34 -9.96
CA ASP A 389 -3.01 11.46 -10.60
C ASP A 389 -2.41 12.85 -10.33
N GLY A 390 -1.41 12.94 -9.46
CA GLY A 390 -0.77 14.18 -9.03
C GLY A 390 -1.67 15.02 -8.14
N LEU A 391 -2.59 14.42 -7.39
CA LEU A 391 -3.53 15.11 -6.51
C LEU A 391 -3.47 14.59 -5.07
N ILE A 392 -3.82 15.47 -4.13
CA ILE A 392 -4.14 15.12 -2.75
C ILE A 392 -5.54 15.63 -2.45
N ASP A 393 -6.41 14.75 -1.93
CA ASP A 393 -7.78 15.14 -1.58
C ASP A 393 -7.83 15.67 -0.16
N VAL A 394 -8.17 16.95 -0.01
CA VAL A 394 -8.43 17.59 1.29
C VAL A 394 -9.90 17.37 1.65
N MET A 395 -10.15 16.39 2.50
CA MET A 395 -11.46 16.16 3.11
C MET A 395 -11.60 16.97 4.39
N TYR A 396 -12.60 17.86 4.47
CA TYR A 396 -12.86 18.65 5.67
C TYR A 396 -14.34 18.78 6.00
N CYS A 397 -14.61 19.11 7.26
CA CYS A 397 -15.95 19.41 7.75
C CYS A 397 -15.90 20.52 8.82
N GLU A 398 -16.66 21.59 8.60
CA GLU A 398 -16.80 22.68 9.58
C GLU A 398 -17.71 22.29 10.75
N LYS A 399 -18.79 21.57 10.44
CA LYS A 399 -19.78 21.12 11.42
C LYS A 399 -20.44 19.82 11.00
N ILE A 400 -20.32 18.81 11.86
CA ILE A 400 -20.96 17.51 11.74
C ILE A 400 -21.82 17.25 12.97
N ASN A 401 -23.03 16.71 12.79
CA ASN A 401 -23.82 16.25 13.92
C ASN A 401 -23.34 14.86 14.38
N ARG A 402 -23.65 14.50 15.63
CA ARG A 402 -23.15 13.25 16.22
C ARG A 402 -23.65 11.99 15.51
N GLY A 403 -24.86 12.00 14.97
CA GLY A 403 -25.43 10.86 14.24
C GLY A 403 -24.68 10.60 12.93
N ASP A 404 -24.45 11.66 12.16
CA ASP A 404 -23.68 11.60 10.93
C ASP A 404 -22.22 11.21 11.17
N ALA A 405 -21.59 11.74 12.22
CA ALA A 405 -20.25 11.34 12.60
C ALA A 405 -20.17 9.86 12.98
N LEU A 406 -21.15 9.37 13.74
CA LEU A 406 -21.21 7.95 14.11
C LEU A 406 -21.41 7.06 12.88
N LYS A 407 -22.30 7.46 11.95
CA LYS A 407 -22.51 6.78 10.68
C LYS A 407 -21.22 6.73 9.84
N ALA A 408 -20.53 7.86 9.69
CA ALA A 408 -19.29 7.97 8.94
C ALA A 408 -18.21 7.02 9.49
N ILE A 409 -18.10 6.90 10.82
CA ILE A 409 -17.11 6.03 11.47
C ILE A 409 -17.49 4.55 11.38
N LEU A 410 -18.76 4.19 11.64
CA LEU A 410 -19.20 2.80 11.66
C LEU A 410 -19.18 2.14 10.27
N ASP A 411 -19.49 2.91 9.22
CA ASP A 411 -19.46 2.43 7.83
C ASP A 411 -18.31 3.07 7.02
N SER A 412 -17.19 3.38 7.70
CA SER A 412 -15.98 3.96 7.08
C SER A 412 -15.34 3.04 6.03
N GLU A 413 -15.44 1.73 6.18
CA GLU A 413 -15.01 0.74 5.17
C GLU A 413 -15.82 0.78 3.87
N LYS A 414 -17.03 1.31 3.93
CA LYS A 414 -17.90 1.50 2.76
C LYS A 414 -17.77 2.90 2.18
N GLY A 415 -17.20 3.84 2.94
CA GLY A 415 -17.14 5.26 2.57
C GLY A 415 -18.45 6.00 2.84
N ALA A 416 -19.15 5.69 3.95
CA ALA A 416 -20.46 6.31 4.25
C ALA A 416 -20.42 7.84 4.40
N HIS A 417 -19.27 8.43 4.70
CA HIS A 417 -19.07 9.88 4.74
C HIS A 417 -19.38 10.55 3.39
N MET A 418 -19.23 9.84 2.28
CA MET A 418 -19.61 10.32 0.94
C MET A 418 -21.13 10.58 0.80
N THR A 419 -21.95 10.02 1.70
CA THR A 419 -23.41 10.23 1.72
C THR A 419 -23.85 11.41 2.59
N ILE A 420 -22.91 12.17 3.14
CA ILE A 420 -23.16 13.23 4.12
C ILE A 420 -22.69 14.56 3.51
N ASP A 421 -23.60 15.52 3.36
CA ASP A 421 -23.34 16.77 2.62
C ASP A 421 -22.39 17.73 3.33
N THR A 422 -22.20 17.57 4.65
CA THR A 422 -21.27 18.40 5.42
C THR A 422 -19.80 18.02 5.19
N PHE A 423 -19.52 16.85 4.61
CA PHE A 423 -18.16 16.49 4.20
C PHE A 423 -17.86 17.08 2.82
N GLN A 424 -16.83 17.90 2.78
CA GLN A 424 -16.30 18.50 1.56
C GLN A 424 -15.04 17.74 1.17
N HIS A 425 -14.93 17.40 -0.11
CA HIS A 425 -13.72 16.85 -0.73
C HIS A 425 -13.19 17.88 -1.72
N ARG A 426 -11.86 18.00 -1.80
CA ARG A 426 -11.19 19.00 -2.64
C ARG A 426 -9.83 18.44 -3.07
N PRO A 427 -9.76 17.80 -4.25
CA PRO A 427 -8.49 17.47 -4.88
C PRO A 427 -7.69 18.73 -5.19
N VAL A 428 -6.46 18.78 -4.72
CA VAL A 428 -5.56 19.92 -4.89
C VAL A 428 -4.15 19.43 -5.21
N VAL A 429 -3.31 20.31 -5.76
CA VAL A 429 -1.87 20.04 -5.92
C VAL A 429 -1.07 20.49 -4.69
N ALA A 430 -1.61 21.42 -3.92
CA ALA A 430 -1.02 21.88 -2.67
C ALA A 430 -2.09 22.49 -1.74
N PHE A 431 -1.85 22.45 -0.44
CA PHE A 431 -2.63 23.18 0.56
C PHE A 431 -1.73 23.69 1.69
N ALA A 432 -2.18 24.72 2.40
CA ALA A 432 -1.53 25.21 3.60
C ALA A 432 -2.55 25.36 4.72
N LEU A 433 -2.14 25.07 5.94
CA LEU A 433 -3.00 25.13 7.12
C LEU A 433 -2.31 25.99 8.19
N GLU A 434 -2.99 27.03 8.63
CA GLU A 434 -2.60 27.88 9.76
C GLU A 434 -3.56 27.62 10.93
N PRO A 435 -3.24 26.65 11.81
CA PRO A 435 -4.09 26.37 12.96
C PRO A 435 -3.87 27.43 14.05
N SER A 436 -4.95 27.87 14.72
CA SER A 436 -4.90 29.01 15.64
C SER A 436 -5.32 28.71 17.08
N SER A 437 -6.42 27.99 17.30
CA SER A 437 -6.93 27.64 18.64
C SER A 437 -7.90 26.46 18.58
N TYR A 438 -8.31 25.93 19.74
CA TYR A 438 -9.39 24.95 19.85
C TYR A 438 -10.28 25.19 21.08
N HIS A 439 -11.51 24.69 21.04
CA HIS A 439 -12.42 24.66 22.20
C HIS A 439 -13.29 23.39 22.22
N ARG A 440 -13.75 22.97 23.41
CA ARG A 440 -14.64 21.80 23.57
C ARG A 440 -16.10 22.18 23.27
N SER A 441 -16.80 21.34 22.53
CA SER A 441 -18.22 21.51 22.14
C SER A 441 -19.21 21.10 23.24
N LEU A 442 -18.89 21.27 24.54
CA LEU A 442 -19.80 20.87 25.63
C LEU A 442 -21.19 21.49 25.44
N GLY A 443 -22.20 20.63 25.36
CA GLY A 443 -23.60 20.94 25.02
C GLY A 443 -24.39 21.65 26.12
N ILE A 444 -23.80 22.67 26.75
CA ILE A 444 -24.53 23.67 27.53
C ILE A 444 -24.12 24.98 26.91
N ALA A 445 -25.09 25.76 26.42
CA ALA A 445 -24.90 27.13 25.99
C ALA A 445 -24.15 27.88 27.10
N LYS A 446 -22.83 27.98 26.97
CA LYS A 446 -22.03 28.93 27.72
C LYS A 446 -21.88 30.13 26.81
N THR A 447 -22.17 31.26 27.42
CA THR A 447 -22.18 32.63 26.93
C THR A 447 -21.02 32.95 25.98
N LYS A 448 -21.16 34.04 25.21
CA LYS A 448 -20.19 34.60 24.25
C LYS A 448 -18.75 34.83 24.77
N ASP A 449 -18.44 34.43 26.00
CA ASP A 449 -17.18 34.68 26.72
C ASP A 449 -16.47 33.40 27.18
N ALA A 450 -16.75 32.23 26.57
CA ALA A 450 -15.95 31.03 26.84
C ALA A 450 -14.51 31.26 26.36
N LYS A 451 -13.60 31.58 27.29
CA LYS A 451 -12.18 31.79 27.00
C LYS A 451 -11.62 30.57 26.26
N PRO A 452 -10.99 30.75 25.08
CA PRO A 452 -10.26 29.67 24.43
C PRO A 452 -9.25 29.09 25.43
N THR A 453 -9.14 27.77 25.49
CA THR A 453 -8.04 27.15 26.21
C THR A 453 -6.78 27.36 25.38
N ASP A 454 -6.07 28.47 25.62
CA ASP A 454 -4.88 28.91 24.87
C ASP A 454 -3.63 28.01 25.02
N LYS A 455 -3.76 26.84 25.66
CA LYS A 455 -2.63 25.89 25.75
C LYS A 455 -2.53 25.07 24.46
N LEU A 456 -1.89 25.67 23.46
CA LEU A 456 -1.54 25.03 22.18
C LEU A 456 -0.50 23.90 22.35
N ASP A 457 0.27 23.90 23.44
CA ASP A 457 1.37 22.96 23.72
C ASP A 457 0.98 21.47 23.78
N HIS A 458 -0.32 21.16 23.87
CA HIS A 458 -0.83 19.79 23.88
C HIS A 458 -1.46 19.35 22.54
N LEU A 459 -1.58 20.25 21.57
CA LEU A 459 -2.09 19.94 20.25
C LEU A 459 -0.94 19.45 19.37
N ILE A 460 -1.25 18.52 18.49
CA ILE A 460 -0.27 17.84 17.65
C ILE A 460 -0.95 17.62 16.30
N LEU A 461 -0.23 17.89 15.22
CA LEU A 461 -0.65 17.48 13.88
C LEU A 461 -0.11 16.07 13.62
N ASN A 462 -0.80 15.29 12.79
CA ASN A 462 -0.42 13.92 12.53
C ASN A 462 -0.18 13.71 11.03
N VAL A 463 0.99 13.14 10.69
CA VAL A 463 1.37 12.79 9.32
C VAL A 463 1.71 11.32 9.28
N SER A 464 0.90 10.50 8.61
CA SER A 464 1.09 9.04 8.52
C SER A 464 1.33 8.32 9.87
N GLY A 465 0.72 8.79 10.95
CA GLY A 465 0.88 8.26 12.31
C GLY A 465 2.01 8.89 13.12
N GLU A 466 2.83 9.76 12.52
CA GLU A 466 3.87 10.53 13.21
C GLU A 466 3.33 11.88 13.71
N ARG A 467 3.75 12.24 14.91
CA ARG A 467 3.35 13.48 15.59
C ARG A 467 4.29 14.61 15.19
N ILE A 468 3.77 15.70 14.65
CA ILE A 468 4.54 16.93 14.40
C ILE A 468 4.02 18.09 15.26
N PRO A 469 4.88 19.07 15.59
CA PRO A 469 4.48 20.24 16.36
C PRO A 469 3.25 20.94 15.78
N TYR A 470 2.44 21.54 16.66
CA TYR A 470 1.30 22.34 16.23
C TYR A 470 1.78 23.68 15.67
N GLY A 471 1.46 23.97 14.43
CA GLY A 471 1.90 25.19 13.77
C GLY A 471 1.50 25.21 12.30
N THR A 472 1.83 26.31 11.62
CA THR A 472 1.60 26.46 10.20
C THR A 472 2.30 25.38 9.40
N VAL A 473 1.57 24.74 8.49
CA VAL A 473 2.13 23.72 7.59
C VAL A 473 1.79 24.04 6.15
N GLN A 474 2.69 23.71 5.25
CA GLN A 474 2.47 23.73 3.80
C GLN A 474 2.64 22.30 3.28
N VAL A 475 1.73 21.88 2.41
CA VAL A 475 1.69 20.51 1.86
C VAL A 475 1.62 20.58 0.36
N GLU A 476 2.44 19.77 -0.31
CA GLU A 476 2.52 19.72 -1.77
C GLU A 476 2.70 18.29 -2.27
N ILE A 477 1.90 17.91 -3.27
CA ILE A 477 2.00 16.60 -3.93
C ILE A 477 3.17 16.58 -4.92
N HIS A 478 3.87 15.45 -4.94
CA HIS A 478 4.99 15.12 -5.80
C HIS A 478 4.58 13.96 -6.72
N PRO A 479 4.19 14.25 -7.97
CA PRO A 479 3.70 13.22 -8.88
C PRO A 479 4.78 12.20 -9.25
N HIS A 480 4.39 10.92 -9.33
CA HIS A 480 5.20 9.80 -9.80
C HIS A 480 6.58 9.69 -9.12
N MET A 481 6.63 9.95 -7.81
CA MET A 481 7.90 10.01 -7.08
C MET A 481 8.45 8.62 -6.73
N LEU A 482 7.57 7.65 -6.49
CA LEU A 482 7.94 6.28 -6.12
C LEU A 482 7.61 5.28 -7.23
N GLN A 483 8.44 4.25 -7.40
CA GLN A 483 8.08 3.05 -8.17
C GLN A 483 7.54 2.00 -7.21
N THR A 484 6.23 1.96 -7.02
CA THR A 484 5.60 1.07 -6.04
C THR A 484 5.32 -0.29 -6.67
N ILE A 485 5.71 -1.35 -5.98
CA ILE A 485 5.47 -2.73 -6.41
C ILE A 485 3.97 -3.07 -6.27
N VAL A 486 3.39 -3.60 -7.34
CA VAL A 486 1.98 -3.99 -7.42
C VAL A 486 1.82 -5.38 -8.03
N PRO A 487 0.75 -6.13 -7.72
CA PRO A 487 0.46 -7.37 -8.41
C PRO A 487 0.04 -7.12 -9.87
N GLU A 488 0.17 -8.13 -10.74
CA GLU A 488 -0.18 -8.02 -12.17
C GLU A 488 -1.59 -7.45 -12.40
N TYR A 489 -2.55 -7.95 -11.64
CA TYR A 489 -3.98 -7.64 -11.73
C TYR A 489 -4.40 -6.36 -10.98
N PHE A 490 -3.44 -5.54 -10.55
CA PHE A 490 -3.71 -4.34 -9.78
C PHE A 490 -4.48 -3.30 -10.61
N ASP A 491 -5.59 -2.82 -10.05
CA ASP A 491 -6.45 -1.81 -10.64
C ASP A 491 -7.06 -0.95 -9.51
N ASP A 492 -6.63 0.31 -9.43
CA ASP A 492 -7.08 1.30 -8.46
C ASP A 492 -8.34 2.05 -8.90
N SER A 493 -8.82 1.87 -10.14
CA SER A 493 -10.05 2.50 -10.62
C SER A 493 -11.32 1.90 -10.00
N ARG A 494 -11.22 0.69 -9.44
CA ARG A 494 -12.36 -0.05 -8.88
C ARG A 494 -12.97 0.58 -7.62
N PHE A 495 -12.23 1.41 -6.88
CA PHE A 495 -12.69 1.87 -5.56
C PHE A 495 -13.96 2.73 -5.63
N VAL A 496 -14.08 3.59 -6.66
CA VAL A 496 -15.32 4.32 -6.94
C VAL A 496 -16.47 3.37 -7.25
N SER A 497 -16.22 2.32 -8.04
CA SER A 497 -17.24 1.33 -8.40
C SER A 497 -17.78 0.57 -7.19
N ASN A 498 -16.95 0.34 -6.17
CA ASN A 498 -17.35 -0.32 -4.94
C ASN A 498 -18.30 0.55 -4.10
N ILE A 499 -18.02 1.85 -3.99
CA ILE A 499 -18.91 2.79 -3.30
C ILE A 499 -20.28 2.82 -3.94
N LEU A 500 -20.34 2.89 -5.28
CA LEU A 500 -21.61 2.90 -6.01
C LEU A 500 -22.43 1.62 -5.80
N LYS A 501 -21.77 0.48 -5.58
CA LYS A 501 -22.44 -0.78 -5.22
C LYS A 501 -22.97 -0.76 -3.78
N ASP A 502 -22.19 -0.25 -2.83
CA ASP A 502 -22.57 -0.22 -1.41
C ASP A 502 -23.64 0.84 -1.12
N PHE A 503 -23.67 1.92 -1.91
CA PHE A 503 -24.63 3.02 -1.79
C PHE A 503 -25.32 3.30 -3.13
N PRO A 504 -26.33 2.49 -3.53
CA PRO A 504 -26.97 2.59 -4.85
C PRO A 504 -27.76 3.88 -5.09
N LYS A 505 -27.90 4.73 -4.05
CA LYS A 505 -28.47 6.08 -4.17
C LYS A 505 -27.46 7.12 -4.64
N LEU A 506 -26.16 6.86 -4.49
CA LEU A 506 -25.10 7.70 -5.05
C LEU A 506 -24.94 7.37 -6.53
N THR A 507 -24.88 8.40 -7.36
CA THR A 507 -24.52 8.28 -8.77
C THR A 507 -23.04 8.59 -8.96
N LEU A 508 -22.48 8.19 -10.11
CA LEU A 508 -21.12 8.60 -10.48
C LEU A 508 -21.00 10.13 -10.54
N GLN A 509 -22.07 10.81 -10.98
CA GLN A 509 -22.13 12.27 -11.03
C GLN A 509 -22.09 12.90 -9.63
N ASP A 510 -22.73 12.28 -8.62
CA ASP A 510 -22.66 12.77 -7.24
C ASP A 510 -21.24 12.66 -6.66
N ILE A 511 -20.52 11.59 -7.01
CA ILE A 511 -19.12 11.42 -6.62
C ILE A 511 -18.25 12.44 -7.34
N GLN A 512 -18.41 12.58 -8.66
CA GLN A 512 -17.67 13.54 -9.48
C GLN A 512 -17.99 15.00 -9.15
N ALA A 513 -19.16 15.31 -8.58
CA ALA A 513 -19.46 16.67 -8.13
C ALA A 513 -18.76 17.02 -6.81
N ARG A 514 -18.27 16.01 -6.07
CA ARG A 514 -17.55 16.18 -4.81
C ARG A 514 -16.02 16.26 -5.00
N PHE A 515 -15.49 15.77 -6.11
CA PHE A 515 -14.05 15.79 -6.45
C PHE A 515 -13.82 16.70 -7.65
#